data_AF-A0A0U2EZZ2-F1
#
_entry.id   AF-A0A0U2EZZ2-F1
#
_cell.length_a   1.000
_cell.length_b   1.000
_cell.length_c   1.000
_cell.angle_alpha   90.00
_cell.angle_beta   90.00
_cell.angle_gamma   90.00
#
_symmetry.space_group_name_H-M   'P 1'
#
loop_
_entity.id
_entity.type
_entity.pdbx_description
1 polymer ?
#
loop_
_entity_poly.entity_id
_entity_poly.type
_entity_poly.pdbx_seq_one_letter_code
_entity_poly.pdbx_strand_id
1 'polypeptide(L)' 'MILPKDVGKEFLVHNGKTFIPSKIDQEMVGQRFGEFSNTRKRVFHKMNKKRVLDKYNFSLVLGRKAPFLPKV' A
#
# COMPACT_ATOMS: atom_id res chain seq x y z
N MET A 1 14.56 -19.56 -9.19
CA MET A 1 14.16 -19.07 -10.52
C MET A 1 12.94 -19.87 -10.91
N ILE A 2 11.93 -19.23 -11.48
CA ILE A 2 10.69 -19.92 -11.89
C ILE A 2 10.92 -20.54 -13.25
N LEU A 3 10.69 -21.86 -13.36
CA LEU A 3 10.79 -22.58 -14.62
C LEU A 3 9.43 -22.68 -15.31
N PRO A 4 9.39 -22.82 -16.65
CA PRO A 4 8.14 -23.03 -17.39
C PRO A 4 7.32 -24.23 -16.91
N LYS A 5 7.97 -25.25 -16.32
CA LYS A 5 7.33 -26.46 -15.78
C LYS A 5 6.57 -26.23 -14.47
N ASP A 6 6.75 -25.06 -13.86
CA ASP A 6 6.16 -24.73 -12.56
C ASP A 6 4.89 -23.89 -12.67
N VAL A 7 4.52 -23.49 -13.90
CA VAL A 7 3.27 -22.77 -14.19
C VAL A 7 2.07 -23.62 -13.77
N GLY A 8 1.14 -23.00 -13.04
CA GLY A 8 -0.08 -23.63 -12.53
C GLY A 8 0.08 -24.35 -11.19
N LYS A 9 1.29 -24.49 -10.66
CA LYS A 9 1.53 -25.01 -9.31
C LYS A 9 1.46 -23.89 -8.26
N GLU A 10 1.10 -24.28 -7.04
CA GLU A 10 1.12 -23.38 -5.89
C GLU A 10 2.34 -23.66 -5.01
N PHE A 11 3.04 -22.61 -4.63
CA PHE A 11 4.22 -22.68 -3.76
C PHE A 11 4.03 -21.82 -2.52
N LEU A 12 4.56 -22.32 -1.41
CA LEU A 12 4.62 -21.61 -0.15
C LEU A 12 5.97 -20.88 -0.05
N VAL A 13 5.98 -19.59 -0.36
CA VAL A 13 7.20 -18.78 -0.35
C VAL A 13 7.42 -18.18 1.04
N HIS A 14 8.61 -18.38 1.63
CA HIS A 14 8.94 -17.86 2.95
C HIS A 14 9.42 -16.41 2.90
N ASN A 15 8.75 -15.51 3.63
CA ASN A 15 9.10 -14.08 3.69
C ASN A 15 10.03 -13.70 4.88
N GLY A 16 10.52 -14.70 5.62
CA GLY A 16 11.32 -14.51 6.84
C GLY A 16 10.52 -14.64 8.14
N LYS A 17 9.18 -14.65 8.08
CA LYS A 17 8.30 -14.82 9.25
C LYS A 17 7.18 -15.83 9.00
N THR A 18 6.59 -15.80 7.81
CA THR A 18 5.46 -16.64 7.41
C THR A 18 5.64 -17.16 5.99
N PHE A 19 4.87 -18.18 5.66
CA PHE A 19 4.76 -18.70 4.30
C PHE A 19 3.56 -18.05 3.59
N ILE A 20 3.80 -17.48 2.41
CA ILE A 20 2.78 -16.89 1.55
C ILE A 20 2.49 -17.89 0.41
N PRO A 21 1.23 -18.34 0.24
CA PRO A 21 0.86 -19.14 -0.92
C PRO A 21 0.86 -18.25 -2.17
N SER A 22 1.62 -18.64 -3.18
CA SER A 22 1.70 -17.96 -4.47
C SER A 22 1.51 -18.99 -5.57
N LYS A 23 0.48 -18.77 -6.40
CA LYS A 23 0.23 -19.54 -7.61
C LYS A 23 1.05 -18.94 -8.75
N ILE A 24 1.76 -19.78 -9.50
CA ILE A 24 2.63 -19.32 -10.58
C ILE A 24 1.86 -19.20 -11.88
N ASP A 25 1.91 -18.00 -12.45
CA ASP A 25 1.44 -17.69 -13.80
C ASP A 25 2.58 -17.71 -14.82
N GLN A 26 2.23 -17.77 -16.11
CA GLN A 26 3.18 -17.86 -17.22
C GLN A 26 4.11 -16.63 -17.31
N GLU A 27 3.63 -15.46 -16.93
CA GLU A 27 4.39 -14.20 -16.93
C GLU A 27 5.49 -14.14 -15.86
N MET A 28 5.42 -15.01 -14.85
CA MET A 28 6.40 -15.08 -13.77
C MET A 28 7.63 -15.94 -14.13
N VAL A 29 7.60 -16.64 -15.27
CA VAL A 29 8.69 -17.50 -15.73
C VAL A 29 9.96 -16.67 -15.94
N GLY A 30 11.09 -17.14 -15.41
CA GLY A 30 12.36 -16.42 -15.44
C GLY A 30 12.60 -15.47 -14.26
N GLN A 31 11.55 -15.10 -13.50
CA GLN A 31 11.69 -14.29 -12.29
C GLN A 31 12.13 -15.15 -11.07
N ARG A 32 12.41 -14.49 -9.95
CA ARG A 32 12.81 -15.16 -8.70
C ARG A 32 11.65 -15.14 -7.69
N PHE A 33 11.47 -16.24 -6.96
CA PHE A 33 10.46 -16.35 -5.91
C PHE A 33 10.50 -15.23 -4.85
N GLY A 34 11.69 -14.70 -4.56
CA GLY A 34 11.85 -13.62 -3.59
C GLY A 34 11.19 -12.29 -4.01
N GLU A 35 10.98 -12.05 -5.30
CA GLU A 35 10.34 -10.82 -5.80
C GLU A 35 8.85 -10.77 -5.48
N PHE A 36 8.23 -11.94 -5.33
CA PHE A 36 6.81 -12.08 -5.00
C PHE A 36 6.55 -12.10 -3.49
N SER A 37 7.60 -12.04 -2.66
CA SER A 37 7.50 -12.20 -1.21
C SER A 37 8.23 -11.07 -0.48
N ASN A 38 7.49 -9.99 -0.19
CA ASN A 38 8.01 -8.85 0.55
C ASN A 38 8.38 -9.21 2.00
N THR A 39 9.64 -8.97 2.38
CA THR A 39 10.18 -9.27 3.71
C THR A 39 9.91 -8.17 4.75
N ARG A 40 9.67 -6.94 4.31
CA ARG A 40 9.43 -5.76 5.16
C ARG A 40 8.06 -5.15 4.88
N LYS A 41 7.33 -4.81 5.95
CA LYS A 41 6.06 -4.07 5.84
C LYS A 41 6.33 -2.63 5.41
N ARG A 42 5.49 -2.08 4.53
CA ARG A 42 5.55 -0.66 4.16
C ARG A 42 5.28 0.19 5.41
N VAL A 43 6.12 1.18 5.66
CA VAL A 43 5.90 2.18 6.71
C VAL A 43 5.07 3.31 6.13
N PHE A 44 3.94 3.61 6.75
CA PHE A 44 3.15 4.79 6.41
C PHE A 44 3.60 5.96 7.28
N HIS A 45 4.21 6.97 6.67
CA HIS A 45 4.51 8.21 7.35
C HIS A 45 3.20 8.96 7.56
N LYS A 46 2.79 9.16 8.82
CA LYS A 46 1.56 9.91 9.15
C LYS A 46 1.75 11.35 8.68
N MET A 47 1.05 11.75 7.61
CA MET A 47 0.90 13.17 7.30
C MET A 47 0.01 13.79 8.37
N ASN A 48 0.52 14.77 9.11
CA ASN A 48 -0.26 15.56 10.04
C ASN A 48 -1.38 16.30 9.29
N LYS A 49 -2.60 15.74 9.26
CA LYS A 49 -3.82 16.38 8.71
C LYS A 49 -4.34 17.55 9.56
N LYS A 50 -3.50 18.20 10.38
CA LYS A 50 -3.92 19.35 11.19
C LYS A 50 -4.07 20.65 10.39
N ARG A 51 -3.47 20.77 9.20
CA ARG A 51 -3.47 22.06 8.47
C ARG A 51 -4.79 22.48 7.83
N VAL A 52 -5.78 21.58 7.72
CA VAL A 52 -7.06 21.90 7.05
C VAL A 52 -8.10 22.31 8.10
N LEU A 53 -8.32 21.51 9.14
CA LEU A 53 -9.27 21.83 10.22
C LEU A 53 -8.86 23.07 11.03
N ASP A 54 -7.56 23.27 11.26
CA ASP A 54 -7.07 24.45 11.99
C ASP A 54 -7.35 25.76 11.24
N LYS A 55 -7.38 25.74 9.89
CA LYS A 55 -7.71 26.91 9.07
C LYS A 55 -9.18 27.31 9.20
N TYR A 56 -10.09 26.34 9.22
CA TYR A 56 -11.53 26.60 9.36
C TYR A 56 -11.88 27.15 10.75
N ASN A 57 -11.25 26.64 11.80
CA ASN A 57 -11.43 27.15 13.16
C ASN A 57 -10.86 28.58 13.31
N PHE A 58 -9.75 28.90 12.66
CA PHE A 58 -9.17 30.26 12.68
C PHE A 58 -10.05 31.30 11.97
N SER A 59 -10.70 30.94 10.85
CA SER A 59 -11.66 31.83 10.17
C SER A 59 -12.93 32.10 10.99
N LEU A 60 -13.41 31.10 11.74
CA LEU A 60 -14.57 31.23 12.62
C LEU A 60 -14.26 32.16 13.81
N VAL A 61 -13.06 32.07 14.39
CA VAL A 61 -12.61 32.94 15.49
C VAL A 61 -12.41 34.39 15.03
N LEU A 62 -12.01 34.62 13.77
CA LEU A 62 -11.82 35.96 13.19
C LEU A 62 -13.08 36.55 12.54
N GLY A 63 -14.25 35.92 12.68
CA GLY A 63 -15.52 36.44 12.18
C GLY A 63 -15.61 36.57 10.65
N ARG A 64 -14.66 36.00 9.90
CA ARG A 64 -14.68 36.02 8.43
C ARG A 64 -15.45 34.80 7.95
N LYS A 65 -16.71 34.99 7.51
CA LYS A 65 -17.52 33.94 6.87
C LYS A 65 -16.69 33.24 5.78
N ALA A 66 -16.54 31.93 5.87
CA ALA A 66 -15.81 31.13 4.88
C ALA A 66 -16.57 31.16 3.53
N PRO A 67 -15.95 31.60 2.43
CA PRO A 67 -16.70 31.91 1.20
C PRO A 67 -17.23 30.68 0.45
N PHE A 68 -16.72 29.47 0.66
CA PHE A 68 -17.23 28.29 -0.03
C PHE A 68 -17.10 27.04 0.86
N LEU A 69 -18.24 26.48 1.24
CA LEU A 69 -18.30 25.10 1.73
C LEU A 69 -18.08 24.17 0.51
N PRO A 70 -17.14 23.22 0.55
CA PRO A 70 -17.07 22.19 -0.49
C PRO A 70 -18.37 21.37 -0.39
N LYS A 71 -19.19 21.41 -1.46
CA LYS A 71 -20.33 20.52 -1.59
C LYS A 71 -19.78 19.12 -1.82
N VAL A 72 -20.06 18.22 -0.88
CA VAL A 72 -19.91 16.77 -1.06
C VAL A 72 -20.96 16.31 -2.08
#